data_AF-A0A5C0RD93-F1
#
_entry.id   AF-A0A5C0RD93-F1
#
_cell.length_a   1.000
_cell.length_b   1.000
_cell.length_c   1.000
_cell.angle_alpha   90.00
_cell.angle_beta   90.00
_cell.angle_gamma   90.00
#
_symmetry.space_group_name_H-M   'P 1'
#
loop_
_entity.id
_entity.type
_entity.pdbx_description
1 polymer ?
#
loop_
_entity_poly.entity_id
_entity_poly.type
_entity_poly.pdbx_seq_one_letter_code
_entity_poly.pdbx_strand_id
1 'polypeptide(L)'
;MLRYKELRLLEKSGVIKNLELQPKFLIIPATEKGGRAVHYVADFRYTTKGGGEIVEDVKGVKTEVYKLKKKLLLWQYPEINFYENKV
;
A
#
# COMPACT_ATOMS: atom_id res chain seq x y z
N MET A 1 -7.52 -13.26 2.04
CA MET A 1 -8.25 -13.65 0.80
C MET A 1 -9.63 -13.02 0.68
N LEU A 2 -10.39 -12.83 1.77
CA LEU A 2 -11.71 -12.18 1.73
C LEU A 2 -11.64 -10.74 1.17
N ARG A 3 -10.71 -9.93 1.68
CA ARG A 3 -10.57 -8.53 1.25
C ARG A 3 -10.31 -8.36 -0.26
N TYR A 4 -9.48 -9.22 -0.85
CA TYR A 4 -9.25 -9.19 -2.30
C TYR A 4 -10.55 -9.48 -3.09
N LYS A 5 -11.35 -10.45 -2.66
CA LYS A 5 -12.64 -10.77 -3.31
C LYS A 5 -13.61 -9.59 -3.23
N GLU A 6 -13.66 -8.91 -2.09
CA GLU A 6 -14.46 -7.69 -1.91
C GLU A 6 -14.01 -6.57 -2.86
N LEU A 7 -12.71 -6.26 -2.87
CA LEU A 7 -12.16 -5.23 -3.76
C LEU A 7 -12.42 -5.55 -5.23
N ARG A 8 -12.31 -6.82 -5.64
CA ARG A 8 -12.67 -7.26 -6.99
C ARG A 8 -14.15 -7.09 -7.31
N LEU A 9 -15.04 -7.31 -6.35
CA LEU A 9 -16.47 -7.06 -6.54
C LEU A 9 -16.76 -5.56 -6.66
N LEU A 10 -16.12 -4.74 -5.82
CA LEU A 10 -16.21 -3.28 -5.88
C LEU A 10 -15.71 -2.74 -7.21
N GLU A 11 -14.60 -3.27 -7.72
CA GLU A 11 -14.07 -2.92 -9.04
C GLU A 11 -15.06 -3.28 -10.16
N LYS A 12 -15.61 -4.50 -10.13
CA LYS A 12 -16.65 -4.93 -11.09
C LYS A 12 -17.90 -4.04 -11.06
N SER A 13 -18.28 -3.55 -9.88
CA SER A 13 -19.43 -2.64 -9.72
C SER A 13 -19.12 -1.18 -10.07
N GLY A 14 -17.86 -0.84 -10.39
CA GLY A 14 -17.43 0.52 -10.72
C GLY A 14 -17.29 1.47 -9.53
N VAL A 15 -17.33 0.97 -8.30
CA VAL A 15 -17.11 1.75 -7.06
C VAL A 15 -15.63 2.13 -6.91
N ILE A 16 -14.74 1.25 -7.35
CA ILE A 16 -13.29 1.49 -7.48
C ILE A 16 -12.81 1.13 -8.89
N LYS A 17 -11.60 1.55 -9.23
CA LYS A 17 -10.92 1.27 -10.50
C LYS A 17 -9.44 1.00 -10.27
N ASN A 18 -8.77 0.44 -11.27
CA ASN A 18 -7.32 0.23 -11.29
C ASN A 18 -6.81 -0.55 -10.07
N LEU A 19 -7.48 -1.65 -9.71
CA LEU A 19 -7.02 -2.47 -8.59
C LEU A 19 -5.68 -3.12 -8.92
N GLU A 20 -4.64 -2.70 -8.23
CA GLU A 20 -3.28 -3.22 -8.28
C GLU A 20 -3.01 -4.05 -7.03
N LEU A 21 -2.39 -5.22 -7.22
CA LEU A 21 -1.92 -6.08 -6.13
C LEU A 21 -0.44 -5.85 -5.88
N GLN A 22 -0.06 -5.81 -4.61
CA GLN A 22 1.34 -5.72 -4.19
C GLN A 22 2.12 -4.53 -4.80
N PRO A 23 1.55 -3.31 -4.85
CA PRO A 23 2.25 -2.14 -5.36
C PRO A 23 3.53 -1.90 -4.56
N LYS A 24 4.61 -1.57 -5.26
CA LYS A 24 5.94 -1.32 -4.66
C LYS A 24 6.24 0.17 -4.63
N PHE A 25 6.63 0.65 -3.47
CA PHE A 25 7.06 2.02 -3.23
C PHE A 25 8.52 2.01 -2.82
N LEU A 26 9.37 2.73 -3.54
CA LEU A 26 10.78 2.86 -3.19
C LEU A 26 10.90 3.76 -1.97
N ILE A 27 11.31 3.23 -0.81
CA ILE A 27 11.45 4.01 0.43
C ILE A 27 12.90 4.36 0.78
N ILE A 28 13.86 3.59 0.25
CA ILE A 28 15.30 3.89 0.36
C ILE A 28 15.94 3.47 -0.97
N PRO A 29 16.59 4.38 -1.71
CA PRO A 29 17.31 4.02 -2.93
C PRO A 29 18.48 3.07 -2.62
N ALA A 30 18.94 2.34 -3.65
CA ALA A 30 20.19 1.61 -3.53
C ALA A 30 21.33 2.62 -3.31
N THR A 31 22.23 2.32 -2.38
CA THR A 31 23.40 3.16 -2.10
C THR A 31 24.63 2.28 -2.01
N GLU A 32 25.79 2.84 -2.34
CA GLU A 32 27.05 2.09 -2.31
C GLU A 32 27.35 1.50 -0.93
N LYS A 33 27.12 2.27 0.15
CA LYS A 33 27.34 1.83 1.54
C LYS A 33 26.17 1.05 2.13
N GLY A 34 24.93 1.37 1.75
CA GLY A 34 23.71 0.77 2.31
C GLY A 34 23.20 -0.45 1.54
N GLY A 35 23.79 -0.74 0.37
CA GLY A 35 23.43 -1.86 -0.48
C GLY A 35 22.13 -1.65 -1.26
N ARG A 36 21.37 -2.74 -1.42
CA ARG A 36 20.17 -2.79 -2.28
C ARG A 36 19.05 -1.85 -1.83
N ALA A 37 18.26 -1.40 -2.80
CA ALA A 37 17.08 -0.58 -2.54
C ALA A 37 16.07 -1.28 -1.63
N VAL A 38 15.42 -0.51 -0.77
CA VAL A 38 14.35 -0.98 0.11
C VAL A 38 13.02 -0.47 -0.41
N HIS A 39 12.07 -1.38 -0.56
CA HIS A 39 10.70 -1.06 -0.94
C HIS A 39 9.75 -1.32 0.21
N TYR A 40 8.73 -0.47 0.30
CA TYR A 40 7.47 -0.78 0.96
C TYR A 40 6.58 -1.48 -0.06
N VAL A 41 5.97 -2.60 0.33
CA VAL A 41 5.03 -3.35 -0.51
C VAL A 41 3.71 -3.37 0.23
N ALA A 42 2.72 -2.64 -0.27
CA ALA A 42 1.36 -2.68 0.29
C ALA A 42 0.60 -3.89 -0.28
N ASP A 43 -0.59 -4.20 0.25
CA ASP A 43 -1.37 -5.31 -0.31
C ASP A 43 -2.13 -4.89 -1.57
N PHE A 44 -2.69 -3.67 -1.57
CA PHE A 44 -3.54 -3.17 -2.63
C PHE A 44 -3.29 -1.68 -2.92
N ARG A 45 -3.51 -1.30 -4.17
CA ARG A 45 -3.72 0.10 -4.59
C ARG A 45 -4.95 0.16 -5.50
N TYR A 46 -5.78 1.18 -5.36
CA TYR A 46 -6.94 1.38 -6.23
C TYR A 46 -7.40 2.83 -6.21
N THR A 47 -8.15 3.25 -7.23
CA THR A 47 -8.77 4.58 -7.30
C THR A 47 -10.25 4.49 -6.94
N THR A 48 -10.72 5.34 -6.04
CA THR A 48 -12.15 5.47 -5.73
C THR A 48 -12.91 6.16 -6.86
N LYS A 49 -14.24 5.98 -6.92
CA LYS A 49 -15.10 6.72 -7.88
C LYS A 49 -14.94 8.25 -7.80
N GLY A 50 -14.56 8.78 -6.64
CA GLY A 50 -14.27 10.22 -6.43
C GLY A 50 -12.89 10.68 -6.92
N GLY A 51 -12.08 9.79 -7.49
CA GLY A 51 -10.75 10.11 -8.03
C GLY A 51 -9.58 9.96 -7.05
N GLY A 52 -9.84 9.74 -5.77
CA GLY A 52 -8.77 9.51 -4.79
C GLY A 52 -8.14 8.13 -4.94
N GLU A 53 -6.82 8.08 -5.14
CA GLU A 53 -6.03 6.85 -4.97
C GLU A 53 -6.05 6.43 -3.50
N ILE A 54 -6.12 5.13 -3.23
CA ILE A 54 -6.00 4.52 -1.91
C ILE A 54 -4.92 3.46 -2.02
N VAL A 55 -4.01 3.46 -1.04
CA VAL A 55 -3.05 2.38 -0.82
C VAL A 55 -3.45 1.68 0.46
N GLU A 56 -3.92 0.43 0.32
CA GLU A 56 -4.48 -0.35 1.41
C GLU A 56 -3.55 -1.48 1.82
N ASP A 57 -3.36 -1.63 3.12
CA ASP A 57 -2.54 -2.66 3.72
C ASP A 57 -3.31 -3.40 4.83
N VAL A 58 -3.40 -4.72 4.72
CA VAL A 58 -4.20 -5.58 5.59
C VAL A 58 -3.30 -6.18 6.67
N LYS A 59 -3.49 -5.77 7.92
CA LYS A 59 -2.59 -6.12 9.04
C LYS A 59 -3.33 -6.73 10.23
N GLY A 60 -2.83 -7.88 10.68
CA GLY A 60 -3.16 -8.45 12.00
C GLY A 60 -2.18 -7.93 13.07
N VAL A 61 -0.96 -8.47 13.07
CA VAL A 61 0.10 -8.06 14.03
C VAL A 61 1.06 -7.08 13.37
N LYS A 62 1.29 -5.93 14.02
CA LYS A 62 2.22 -4.89 13.55
C LYS A 62 3.62 -5.11 14.13
N THR A 63 4.56 -5.55 13.31
CA THR A 63 5.97 -5.73 13.70
C THR A 63 6.72 -4.40 13.77
N GLU A 64 7.83 -4.34 14.49
CA GLU A 64 8.66 -3.12 14.55
C GLU A 64 9.23 -2.72 13.17
N VAL A 65 9.63 -3.70 12.36
CA VAL A 65 10.10 -3.46 10.98
C VAL A 65 8.99 -2.85 10.13
N TYR A 66 7.74 -3.32 10.28
CA TYR A 66 6.59 -2.74 9.61
C TYR A 66 6.37 -1.28 10.00
N LYS A 67 6.35 -0.99 11.31
CA LYS A 67 6.16 0.37 11.83
C LYS A 67 7.22 1.33 11.28
N LEU A 68 8.49 0.90 11.25
CA LEU A 68 9.59 1.68 10.68
C LEU A 68 9.39 1.93 9.18
N LYS A 69 9.12 0.89 8.40
CA LYS A 69 8.91 1.02 6.94
C LYS A 69 7.70 1.89 6.61
N LYS A 70 6.61 1.78 7.37
CA LYS A 70 5.43 2.64 7.23
C LYS A 70 5.79 4.09 7.52
N LYS A 71 6.54 4.36 8.59
CA LYS A 71 7.01 5.72 8.91
C LYS A 71 7.84 6.32 7.76
N LEU A 72 8.74 5.53 7.16
CA LEU A 72 9.54 5.95 6.02
C LEU A 72 8.68 6.18 4.75
N LEU A 73 7.71 5.30 4.49
CA LEU A 73 6.76 5.47 3.38
C LEU A 73 6.04 6.81 3.49
N LEU A 74 5.42 7.11 4.64
CA LEU A 74 4.66 8.34 4.84
C LEU A 74 5.54 9.59 4.85
N TRP A 75 6.81 9.45 5.21
CA TRP A 75 7.76 10.56 5.12
C TRP A 75 8.13 10.88 3.66
N GLN A 76 8.35 9.86 2.83
CA GLN A 76 8.75 10.05 1.43
C GLN A 76 7.57 10.35 0.50
N TYR A 77 6.37 9.85 0.82
CA TYR A 77 5.15 10.04 0.06
C TYR A 77 4.07 10.68 0.95
N PRO A 78 4.22 11.95 1.38
CA PRO A 78 3.31 12.56 2.36
C PRO A 78 1.87 12.71 1.87
N GLU A 79 1.66 12.76 0.56
CA GLU A 79 0.35 12.85 -0.08
C GLU A 79 -0.37 11.50 -0.27
N ILE A 80 0.27 10.38 0.08
CA ILE A 80 -0.32 9.05 -0.08
C ILE A 80 -1.54 8.89 0.85
N ASN A 81 -2.67 8.49 0.27
CA ASN A 81 -3.84 8.12 1.05
C ASN A 81 -3.71 6.67 1.51
N PHE A 82 -3.05 6.48 2.66
CA PHE A 82 -2.72 5.17 3.20
C PHE A 82 -3.78 4.67 4.18
N TYR A 83 -4.38 3.50 3.89
CA TYR A 83 -5.40 2.87 4.72
C TYR A 83 -4.90 1.54 5.31
N GLU A 84 -4.88 1.44 6.65
CA GLU A 84 -4.60 0.18 7.34
C GLU A 84 -5.90 -0.53 7.69
N ASN A 85 -6.16 -1.66 7.04
CA ASN A 85 -7.30 -2.51 7.35
C ASN A 85 -6.90 -3.57 8.39
N LYS A 86 -7.75 -3.82 9.38
CA LYS A 86 -7.51 -4.86 10.39
C LYS A 86 -8.05 -6.19 9.88
N VAL A 87 -7.28 -7.26 10.07
CA VAL A 87 -7.75 -8.64 9.89
C VAL A 87 -8.64 -9.04 11.05
#